data_AF-E0V9C9-F1
#
_entry.id   AF-E0V9C9-F1
#
_cell.length_a   1.000
_cell.length_b   1.000
_cell.length_c   1.000
_cell.angle_alpha   90.00
_cell.angle_beta   90.00
_cell.angle_gamma   90.00
#
_symmetry.space_group_name_H-M   'P 1'
#
loop_
_entity.id
_entity.type
_entity.pdbx_description
1 polymer ?
#
loop_
_entity_poly.entity_id
_entity_poly.type
_entity_poly.pdbx_seq_one_letter_code
_entity_poly.pdbx_strand_id
1 'polypeptide(L)'
;MEPPIFIKANSVGSSIIEESLLSMEELDRTSPELWPEQIPGVSEYIANTTSFGKGQTWMKGLDNDDKAFLLYLSKLTPSGLVSEVKKLYDTAYQLGCEESKEMTRGKYLKVLLKKSNSGST
;
A
#
# COMPACT_ATOMS: atom_id res chain seq x y z
N MET A 1 -50.19 -11.39 -51.23
CA MET A 1 -49.94 -11.53 -49.78
C MET A 1 -48.53 -11.01 -49.55
N GLU A 2 -48.37 -9.73 -49.24
CA GLU A 2 -47.05 -9.12 -49.04
C GLU A 2 -46.61 -9.22 -47.56
N PRO A 3 -45.31 -9.46 -47.28
CA PRO A 3 -44.72 -9.39 -45.94
C PRO A 3 -44.26 -7.96 -45.56
N PRO A 4 -44.11 -7.66 -44.24
CA PRO A 4 -44.10 -6.29 -43.72
C PRO A 4 -42.75 -5.55 -43.81
N ILE A 5 -42.86 -4.22 -43.85
CA ILE A 5 -41.78 -3.22 -43.85
C ILE A 5 -40.92 -3.34 -42.58
N PHE A 6 -39.62 -3.60 -42.75
CA PHE A 6 -38.64 -3.55 -41.68
C PHE A 6 -38.11 -2.11 -41.55
N ILE A 7 -38.49 -1.41 -40.48
CA ILE A 7 -37.90 -0.12 -40.11
C ILE A 7 -36.45 -0.39 -39.66
N LYS A 8 -35.47 0.01 -40.49
CA LYS A 8 -34.07 0.08 -40.04
C LYS A 8 -33.94 1.23 -39.05
N ALA A 9 -33.70 0.90 -37.78
CA ALA A 9 -33.21 1.86 -36.80
C ALA A 9 -31.90 2.47 -37.31
N ASN A 10 -31.86 3.80 -37.33
CA ASN A 10 -30.76 4.60 -37.82
C ASN A 10 -29.49 4.35 -36.96
N SER A 11 -28.47 3.72 -37.54
CA SER A 11 -27.18 3.39 -36.93
C SER A 11 -26.26 4.63 -36.79
N VAL A 12 -26.82 5.76 -36.36
CA VAL A 12 -26.09 7.04 -36.26
C VAL A 12 -25.81 7.42 -34.79
N GLY A 13 -26.42 6.73 -33.83
CA GLY A 13 -26.18 6.96 -32.39
C GLY A 13 -25.00 6.18 -31.79
N SER A 14 -24.53 5.12 -32.46
CA SER A 14 -23.48 4.25 -31.89
C SER A 14 -22.09 4.87 -31.99
N SER A 15 -21.76 5.57 -33.08
CA SER A 15 -20.39 6.09 -33.29
C SER A 15 -20.03 7.23 -32.34
N ILE A 16 -21.01 8.05 -31.93
CA ILE A 16 -20.78 9.22 -31.05
C ILE A 16 -20.49 8.77 -29.61
N ILE A 17 -21.15 7.69 -29.16
CA ILE A 17 -20.92 7.12 -27.83
C ILE A 17 -19.55 6.41 -27.81
N GLU A 18 -19.20 5.69 -28.87
CA GLU A 18 -17.88 5.06 -29.03
C GLU A 18 -16.76 6.12 -28.97
N GLU A 19 -16.95 7.28 -29.62
CA GLU A 19 -15.96 8.37 -29.61
C GLU A 19 -15.79 9.01 -28.22
N SER A 20 -16.88 9.13 -27.45
CA SER A 20 -16.85 9.60 -26.06
C SER A 20 -16.19 8.60 -25.09
N LEU A 21 -16.16 7.31 -25.45
CA LEU A 21 -15.52 6.24 -24.67
C LEU A 21 -14.03 6.06 -24.98
N LEU A 22 -13.49 6.76 -25.98
CA LEU A 22 -12.06 6.78 -26.27
C LEU A 22 -11.35 7.68 -25.24
N SER A 23 -10.48 7.08 -24.43
CA SER A 23 -9.54 7.85 -23.60
C SER A 23 -8.37 8.31 -24.46
N MET A 24 -8.03 9.60 -24.39
CA MET A 24 -6.83 10.18 -25.04
C MET A 24 -5.62 10.16 -24.12
N GLU A 25 -5.59 9.22 -23.16
CA GLU A 25 -4.52 9.09 -22.20
C GLU A 25 -3.32 8.39 -22.86
N GLU A 26 -2.22 9.11 -23.03
CA GLU A 26 -0.92 8.53 -23.35
C GLU A 26 -0.34 7.97 -22.05
N LEU A 27 -0.58 6.68 -21.82
CA LEU A 27 0.13 5.95 -20.76
C LEU A 27 1.60 5.84 -21.18
N ASP A 28 2.43 6.78 -20.74
CA ASP A 28 3.88 6.64 -20.76
C ASP A 28 4.25 5.49 -19.81
N ARG A 29 4.08 4.27 -20.33
CA ARG A 29 4.47 3.01 -19.71
C ARG A 29 5.95 2.73 -19.92
N THR A 30 6.78 3.76 -20.05
CA THR A 30 8.17 3.56 -19.66
C THR A 30 8.11 3.05 -18.23
N SER A 31 8.52 1.80 -18.03
CA SER A 31 8.49 1.18 -16.72
C SER A 31 9.19 2.14 -15.77
N PRO A 32 8.63 2.44 -14.58
CA PRO A 32 9.31 3.28 -13.60
C PRO A 32 10.76 2.85 -13.54
N GLU A 33 11.70 3.81 -13.64
CA GLU A 33 13.15 3.59 -13.64
C GLU A 33 13.45 2.39 -12.73
N LEU A 34 13.86 1.28 -13.36
CA LEU A 34 14.12 0.01 -12.70
C LEU A 34 14.99 0.35 -11.50
N TRP A 35 14.49 0.07 -10.29
CA TRP A 35 15.20 0.32 -9.04
C TRP A 35 16.69 0.01 -9.26
N PRO A 36 17.62 0.93 -8.94
CA PRO A 36 18.98 0.87 -9.43
C PRO A 36 19.54 -0.55 -9.27
N GLU A 37 19.81 -1.23 -10.39
CA GLU A 37 20.38 -2.57 -10.45
C GLU A 37 21.84 -2.50 -9.96
N GLN A 38 22.02 -2.41 -8.65
CA GLN A 38 23.13 -3.07 -8.00
C GLN A 38 22.58 -4.36 -7.42
N ILE A 39 22.21 -5.31 -8.30
CA ILE A 39 22.08 -6.70 -7.88
C ILE A 39 23.50 -7.26 -7.94
N PRO A 40 24.15 -7.52 -6.79
CA PRO A 40 25.43 -8.21 -6.76
C PRO A 40 25.29 -9.52 -7.54
N GLY A 41 26.24 -9.84 -8.40
CA GLY A 41 26.20 -11.08 -9.18
C GLY A 41 26.01 -12.30 -8.27
N VAL A 42 25.47 -13.40 -8.80
CA VAL A 42 25.20 -14.64 -8.02
C VAL A 42 26.44 -15.13 -7.24
N SER A 43 27.65 -14.83 -7.71
CA SER A 43 28.92 -15.08 -7.00
C SER A 43 29.12 -14.23 -5.74
N GLU A 44 28.76 -12.94 -5.77
CA GLU A 44 28.76 -12.06 -4.58
C GLU A 44 27.64 -12.45 -3.62
N TYR A 45 26.50 -12.93 -4.11
CA TYR A 45 25.41 -13.43 -3.25
C TYR A 45 25.85 -14.64 -2.40
N ILE A 46 26.58 -15.59 -3.00
CA ILE A 46 27.11 -16.76 -2.27
C ILE A 46 28.20 -16.32 -1.27
N ALA A 47 29.08 -15.39 -1.65
CA ALA A 47 30.08 -14.85 -0.72
C ALA A 47 29.43 -14.10 0.46
N ASN A 48 28.36 -13.35 0.23
CA ASN A 48 27.63 -12.64 1.29
C ASN A 48 26.79 -13.58 2.17
N THR A 49 26.28 -14.70 1.64
CA THR A 49 25.62 -15.71 2.49
C THR A 49 26.63 -16.41 3.41
N THR A 50 27.89 -16.61 3.02
CA THR A 50 28.91 -17.10 3.99
C THR A 50 29.18 -16.12 5.14
N SER A 51 28.71 -14.87 5.05
CA SER A 51 28.77 -13.87 6.11
C SER A 51 27.65 -13.96 7.16
N PHE A 52 26.88 -15.07 7.24
CA PHE A 52 25.96 -15.35 8.35
C PHE A 52 26.61 -15.26 9.76
N GLY A 53 27.95 -15.21 9.85
CA GLY A 53 28.70 -14.98 11.09
C GLY A 53 28.80 -13.53 11.58
N LYS A 54 28.44 -12.52 10.78
CA LYS A 54 28.30 -11.14 11.27
C LYS A 54 26.87 -10.99 11.79
N GLY A 55 26.71 -11.07 13.12
CA GLY A 55 25.42 -11.12 13.81
C GLY A 55 24.34 -10.28 13.13
N GLN A 56 23.24 -10.95 12.78
CA GLN A 56 22.10 -10.36 12.07
C GLN A 56 21.71 -9.02 12.69
N THR A 57 21.97 -7.93 11.97
CA THR A 57 21.75 -6.57 12.45
C THR A 57 20.27 -6.31 12.77
N TRP A 58 19.35 -7.01 12.10
CA TRP A 58 17.91 -6.94 12.35
C TRP A 58 17.51 -7.53 13.71
N MET A 59 18.33 -8.42 14.30
CA MET A 59 18.08 -8.96 15.65
C MET A 59 18.56 -8.01 16.76
N LYS A 60 19.26 -6.92 16.42
CA LYS A 60 19.78 -5.98 17.40
C LYS A 60 18.64 -5.11 17.94
N GLY A 61 18.32 -5.31 19.22
CA GLY A 61 17.31 -4.52 19.93
C GLY A 61 15.97 -5.24 20.15
N LEU A 62 15.81 -6.48 19.69
CA LEU A 62 14.65 -7.30 20.04
C LEU A 62 14.73 -7.71 21.51
N ASP A 63 13.65 -7.45 22.24
CA ASP A 63 13.50 -7.94 23.59
C ASP A 63 13.18 -9.45 23.61
N ASN A 64 12.90 -10.01 24.79
CA ASN A 64 12.57 -11.43 24.90
C ASN A 64 11.15 -11.74 24.40
N ASP A 65 10.23 -10.79 24.49
CA ASP A 65 8.84 -10.95 24.08
C ASP A 65 8.73 -10.91 22.55
N ASP A 66 9.49 -10.03 21.89
CA ASP A 66 9.66 -9.96 20.44
C ASP A 66 10.17 -11.28 19.88
N LYS A 67 11.17 -11.88 20.54
CA LYS A 67 11.71 -13.20 20.15
C LYS A 67 10.68 -14.29 20.34
N ALA A 68 9.95 -14.28 21.46
CA ALA A 68 8.88 -15.23 21.70
C ALA A 68 7.77 -15.10 20.65
N PHE A 69 7.42 -13.88 20.25
CA PHE A 69 6.42 -13.59 19.23
C PHE A 69 6.88 -14.05 17.84
N LEU A 70 8.14 -13.81 17.47
CA LEU A 70 8.72 -14.35 16.23
C LEU A 70 8.67 -15.88 16.17
N LEU A 71 9.04 -16.53 17.29
CA LEU A 71 8.96 -17.98 17.39
C LEU A 71 7.52 -18.49 17.31
N TYR A 72 6.56 -17.74 17.85
CA TYR A 72 5.13 -18.03 17.69
C TYR A 72 4.70 -17.93 16.22
N LEU A 73 5.02 -16.82 15.55
CA LEU A 73 4.70 -16.62 14.13
C LEU A 73 5.33 -17.70 13.24
N SER A 74 6.56 -18.11 13.52
CA SER A 74 7.27 -19.17 12.79
C SER A 74 6.59 -20.54 12.90
N LYS A 75 5.80 -20.79 13.95
CA LYS A 75 5.10 -22.05 14.17
C LYS A 75 3.70 -22.10 13.56
N LEU A 76 3.21 -20.98 13.02
CA LEU A 76 1.89 -20.91 12.42
C LEU A 76 1.84 -21.68 11.09
N THR A 77 0.69 -22.28 10.81
CA THR A 77 0.39 -22.79 9.47
C THR A 77 0.23 -21.60 8.49
N PRO A 78 0.35 -21.81 7.17
CA PRO A 78 0.14 -20.74 6.19
C PRO A 78 -1.23 -20.05 6.35
N SER A 79 -2.29 -20.80 6.63
CA SER A 79 -3.62 -20.24 6.91
C SER A 79 -3.67 -19.45 8.22
N GLY A 80 -2.98 -19.91 9.27
CA GLY A 80 -2.84 -19.19 10.53
C GLY A 80 -2.10 -17.86 10.36
N LEU A 81 -1.03 -17.85 9.58
CA LEU A 81 -0.27 -16.64 9.28
C LEU A 81 -1.13 -15.61 8.52
N VAL A 82 -1.89 -16.05 7.51
CA VAL A 82 -2.84 -15.18 6.79
C VAL A 82 -3.90 -14.60 7.72
N SER A 83 -4.41 -15.41 8.66
CA SER A 83 -5.36 -14.89 9.67
C SER A 83 -4.72 -13.83 10.56
N GLU A 84 -3.46 -14.01 10.97
CA GLU A 84 -2.76 -13.03 11.81
C GLU A 84 -2.48 -11.72 11.06
N VAL A 85 -2.10 -11.83 9.78
CA VAL A 85 -1.98 -10.67 8.89
C VAL A 85 -3.31 -9.93 8.77
N LYS A 86 -4.43 -10.65 8.61
CA LYS A 86 -5.76 -10.00 8.57
C LYS A 86 -6.07 -9.27 9.88
N LYS A 87 -5.80 -9.86 11.04
CA LYS A 87 -6.00 -9.19 12.33
C LYS A 87 -5.17 -7.92 12.45
N LEU A 88 -3.93 -7.94 11.96
CA LEU A 88 -3.08 -6.76 11.93
C LEU A 88 -3.70 -5.65 11.05
N TYR A 89 -4.19 -5.99 9.86
CA TYR A 89 -4.91 -5.05 8.98
C TYR A 89 -6.13 -4.43 9.68
N ASP A 90 -6.96 -5.26 10.30
CA ASP A 90 -8.17 -4.81 11.00
C ASP A 90 -7.79 -3.85 12.16
N THR A 91 -6.73 -4.17 12.91
CA THR A 91 -6.24 -3.36 14.04
C THR A 91 -5.65 -2.02 13.56
N ALA A 92 -4.80 -2.05 12.52
CA ALA A 92 -4.20 -0.85 11.95
C ALA A 92 -5.27 0.10 11.40
N TYR A 93 -6.30 -0.44 10.74
CA TYR A 93 -7.43 0.35 10.26
C TYR A 93 -8.18 1.03 11.41
N GLN A 94 -8.48 0.28 12.47
CA GLN A 94 -9.19 0.82 13.62
C GLN A 94 -8.38 1.93 14.32
N LEU A 95 -7.08 1.70 14.52
CA LEU A 95 -6.17 2.71 15.07
C LEU A 95 -6.13 3.98 14.21
N GLY A 96 -6.08 3.84 12.88
CA GLY A 96 -6.11 5.00 11.98
C GLY A 96 -7.42 5.79 12.08
N CYS A 97 -8.56 5.11 12.27
CA CYS A 97 -9.84 5.78 12.50
C CYS A 97 -9.87 6.53 13.83
N GLU A 98 -9.29 5.96 14.88
CA GLU A 98 -9.20 6.56 16.21
C GLU A 98 -8.26 7.77 16.22
N GLU A 99 -7.08 7.63 15.61
CA GLU A 99 -6.11 8.72 15.47
C GLU A 99 -6.72 9.90 14.71
N SER A 100 -7.42 9.67 13.60
CA SER A 100 -8.08 10.73 12.83
C SER A 100 -9.11 11.51 13.66
N LYS A 101 -9.89 10.81 14.50
CA LYS A 101 -10.84 11.44 15.43
C LYS A 101 -10.11 12.28 16.47
N GLU A 102 -9.05 11.75 17.08
CA GLU A 102 -8.31 12.47 18.11
C GLU A 102 -7.56 13.68 17.53
N MET A 103 -7.02 13.57 16.32
CA MET A 103 -6.41 14.69 15.60
C MET A 103 -7.42 15.80 15.30
N THR A 104 -8.62 15.43 14.88
CA THR A 104 -9.72 16.39 14.67
C THR A 104 -10.09 17.08 15.99
N ARG A 105 -10.23 16.32 17.07
CA ARG A 105 -10.49 16.85 18.41
C ARG A 105 -9.37 17.79 18.89
N GLY A 106 -8.11 17.39 18.72
CA GLY A 106 -6.94 18.21 19.05
C GLY A 106 -6.89 19.52 18.28
N LYS A 107 -7.29 19.53 17.00
CA LYS A 107 -7.43 20.75 16.19
C LYS A 107 -8.45 21.73 16.78
N TYR A 108 -9.61 21.25 17.20
CA TYR A 108 -10.64 22.09 17.83
C TYR A 108 -10.22 22.60 19.21
N LEU A 109 -9.52 21.78 19.98
CA LEU A 109 -9.00 22.13 21.30
C LEU A 109 -7.71 22.95 21.26
N LYS A 110 -7.16 23.21 20.07
CA LYS A 110 -5.97 24.05 19.88
C LYS A 110 -4.73 23.56 20.67
N VAL A 111 -4.64 22.27 20.98
CA VAL A 111 -3.59 21.71 21.85
C VAL A 111 -2.21 21.71 21.20
N LEU A 112 -2.16 21.70 19.86
CA LEU A 112 -0.91 21.75 19.09
C LEU A 112 -0.54 23.17 18.64
N LEU A 113 -1.34 24.19 18.99
CA LEU A 113 -1.01 25.56 18.62
C LEU A 113 0.17 26.06 19.48
N LYS A 114 1.26 26.38 18.81
CA LYS A 114 2.41 27.03 19.44
C LYS A 114 1.96 28.39 20.00
N LYS A 115 2.18 28.60 21.29
CA LYS A 115 1.98 29.91 21.92
C LYS A 115 2.87 30.92 21.20
N SER A 116 2.28 31.84 20.45
CA SER A 116 3.00 33.00 19.96
C SER A 116 3.36 33.86 21.17
N ASN A 117 4.65 34.02 21.47
CA ASN A 117 5.10 35.04 22.41
C ASN A 117 4.86 36.42 21.78
N SER A 118 3.62 36.88 21.83
CA SER A 118 3.26 38.27 21.59
C SER A 118 3.06 38.94 22.95
N GLY A 119 4.13 39.52 23.47
CA GLY A 119 4.06 40.37 24.65
C GLY A 119 5.11 40.02 25.70
N SER A 120 6.31 40.58 25.55
CA SER A 120 6.99 41.25 26.66
C SER A 120 8.05 42.17 26.09
N THR A 121 7.70 43.46 26.10
CA THR A 121 8.51 44.69 26.17
C THR A 121 9.66 44.88 25.19
#